data_AF-F4YBD4-F1
#
_entry.id   AF-F4YBD4-F1
#
_cell.length_a   1.000
_cell.length_b   1.000
_cell.length_c   1.000
_cell.angle_alpha   90.00
_cell.angle_beta   90.00
_cell.angle_gamma   90.00
#
_symmetry.space_group_name_H-M   'P 1'
#
loop_
_entity.id
_entity.type
_entity.pdbx_description
1 polymer ?
#
loop_
_entity_poly.entity_id
_entity_poly.type
_entity_poly.pdbx_seq_one_letter_code
_entity_poly.pdbx_strand_id
1 'polypeptide(L)'
;TAIEWELDRELLCPICMQIIKDAFLTACGHSFCYMCIVTHLHNKSDCPCCSHYLTTSQLYPNFLLDKLLKKTSARQISKTASPVEQFRHSLEQGCEVSIKELDALLSMLSEKKRKLEQEEAERNMQILLDFLQMLRKQKVDELNEVQHDLQYIKEDLNSVERHRIDLYRARDR
;
A
#
# COMPACT_ATOMS: atom_id res chain seq x y z
N THR A 1 -13.82 -2.81 15.69
CA THR A 1 -14.06 -3.66 16.90
C THR A 1 -14.88 -4.86 16.46
N ALA A 2 -14.74 -6.02 17.09
CA ALA A 2 -15.18 -7.36 16.62
C ALA A 2 -16.65 -7.50 16.14
N ILE A 3 -17.49 -6.50 16.38
CA ILE A 3 -18.91 -6.42 16.00
C ILE A 3 -19.11 -6.14 14.48
N GLU A 4 -18.11 -5.60 13.76
CA GLU A 4 -18.27 -5.18 12.36
C GLU A 4 -18.20 -6.33 11.33
N TRP A 5 -17.59 -7.48 11.69
CA TRP A 5 -17.49 -8.66 10.80
C TRP A 5 -18.66 -9.65 11.00
N GLU A 6 -19.42 -9.50 12.08
CA GLU A 6 -20.60 -10.31 12.38
C GLU A 6 -21.82 -9.83 11.58
N LEU A 7 -21.97 -8.51 11.40
CA LEU A 7 -23.08 -7.94 10.64
C LEU A 7 -23.06 -8.34 9.14
N ASP A 8 -21.87 -8.61 8.59
CA ASP A 8 -21.72 -8.98 7.18
C ASP A 8 -22.25 -10.40 6.92
N ARG A 9 -22.08 -11.33 7.87
CA ARG A 9 -22.53 -12.73 7.72
C ARG A 9 -24.05 -12.89 7.78
N GLU A 10 -24.75 -12.04 8.54
CA GLU A 10 -26.21 -12.07 8.65
C GLU A 10 -26.93 -11.55 7.39
N LEU A 11 -26.19 -10.87 6.50
CA LEU A 11 -26.69 -10.30 5.25
C LEU A 11 -26.37 -11.17 4.02
N LEU A 12 -25.62 -12.26 4.21
CA LEU A 12 -25.29 -13.21 3.16
C LEU A 12 -26.40 -14.25 3.00
N CYS A 13 -26.69 -14.61 1.76
CA CYS A 13 -27.54 -15.72 1.43
C CYS A 13 -26.82 -17.03 1.80
N PRO A 14 -27.38 -17.90 2.65
CA PRO A 14 -26.74 -19.16 3.04
C PRO A 14 -26.51 -20.16 1.89
N ILE A 15 -27.13 -19.93 0.73
CA ILE A 15 -27.01 -20.80 -0.45
C ILE A 15 -25.84 -20.35 -1.34
N CYS A 16 -25.77 -19.07 -1.72
CA CYS A 16 -24.74 -18.56 -2.62
C CYS A 16 -23.57 -17.87 -1.91
N MET A 17 -23.66 -17.66 -0.60
CA MET A 17 -22.66 -16.98 0.23
C MET A 17 -22.32 -15.57 -0.25
N GLN A 18 -23.24 -14.93 -0.98
CA GLN A 18 -23.16 -13.54 -1.41
C GLN A 18 -24.24 -12.72 -0.71
N ILE A 19 -24.10 -11.39 -0.70
CA ILE A 19 -25.14 -10.47 -0.19
C ILE A 19 -26.48 -10.81 -0.84
N ILE A 20 -27.53 -10.92 -0.02
CA ILE A 20 -28.87 -11.27 -0.48
C ILE A 20 -29.34 -10.24 -1.54
N LYS A 21 -29.83 -10.76 -2.68
CA LYS A 21 -30.46 -9.96 -3.75
C LYS A 21 -31.89 -10.43 -3.94
N ASP A 22 -32.81 -9.48 -4.02
CA ASP A 22 -34.25 -9.73 -4.03
C ASP A 22 -34.61 -10.66 -2.86
N ALA A 23 -34.54 -10.11 -1.65
CA ALA A 23 -34.65 -10.86 -0.42
C ALA A 23 -36.04 -11.48 -0.27
N PHE A 24 -36.10 -12.79 -0.01
CA PHE A 24 -37.33 -13.50 0.33
C PHE A 24 -37.20 -14.18 1.68
N LEU A 25 -38.23 -14.01 2.50
CA LEU A 25 -38.41 -14.63 3.81
C LEU A 25 -39.24 -15.90 3.68
N THR A 26 -38.75 -16.98 4.27
CA THR A 26 -39.47 -18.26 4.37
C THR A 26 -40.42 -18.24 5.58
N ALA A 27 -41.46 -19.08 5.58
CA ALA A 27 -42.37 -19.22 6.74
C ALA A 27 -41.66 -19.62 8.04
N CYS A 28 -40.48 -20.25 7.96
CA CYS A 28 -39.65 -20.59 9.12
C CYS A 28 -38.72 -19.46 9.59
N GLY A 29 -38.76 -18.28 8.94
CA GLY A 29 -38.03 -17.09 9.37
C GLY A 29 -36.65 -16.86 8.73
N HIS A 30 -36.15 -17.76 7.89
CA HIS A 30 -34.86 -17.59 7.20
C HIS A 30 -35.00 -16.82 5.89
N SER A 31 -34.01 -16.00 5.55
CA SER A 31 -33.98 -15.17 4.33
C SER A 31 -32.94 -15.64 3.32
N PHE A 32 -33.28 -15.56 2.04
CA PHE A 32 -32.43 -15.96 0.91
C PHE A 32 -32.63 -15.03 -0.29
N CYS A 33 -31.75 -15.12 -1.29
CA CYS A 33 -32.06 -14.58 -2.61
C CYS A 33 -33.23 -15.36 -3.22
N TYR A 34 -34.17 -14.66 -3.88
CA TYR A 34 -35.32 -15.28 -4.54
C TYR A 34 -34.93 -16.48 -5.43
N MET A 35 -33.99 -16.27 -6.35
CA MET A 35 -33.52 -17.32 -7.26
C MET A 35 -32.90 -18.51 -6.52
N CYS A 36 -32.12 -18.27 -5.47
CA CYS A 36 -31.46 -19.33 -4.73
C CYS A 36 -32.46 -20.25 -4.04
N ILE A 37 -33.44 -19.69 -3.32
CA ILE A 37 -34.41 -20.51 -2.59
C ILE A 37 -35.39 -21.21 -3.53
N VAL A 38 -35.81 -20.57 -4.63
CA VAL A 38 -36.66 -21.21 -5.64
C VAL A 38 -35.96 -22.39 -6.30
N THR A 39 -34.68 -22.25 -6.68
CA THR A 39 -33.90 -23.36 -7.26
C THR A 39 -33.72 -24.50 -6.27
N HIS A 40 -33.47 -24.22 -4.98
CA HIS A 40 -33.40 -25.26 -3.95
C HIS A 40 -34.71 -26.03 -3.83
N LEU A 41 -35.84 -25.33 -3.73
CA LEU A 41 -37.16 -25.93 -3.55
C LEU A 41 -37.65 -26.75 -4.75
N HIS A 42 -37.07 -26.55 -5.94
CA HIS A 42 -37.30 -27.43 -7.09
C HIS A 42 -36.69 -28.82 -6.87
N ASN A 43 -35.58 -28.92 -6.13
CA ASN A 43 -34.88 -30.18 -5.88
C ASN A 43 -35.28 -30.81 -4.54
N LYS A 44 -35.50 -30.00 -3.51
CA LYS A 44 -35.76 -30.47 -2.15
C LYS A 44 -36.70 -29.52 -1.42
N SER A 45 -37.83 -30.04 -0.94
CA SER A 45 -38.88 -29.24 -0.28
C SER A 45 -38.59 -29.01 1.22
N ASP A 46 -37.42 -28.44 1.53
CA ASP A 46 -37.02 -28.09 2.89
C ASP A 46 -36.27 -26.75 2.95
N CYS A 47 -36.22 -26.13 4.13
CA CYS A 47 -35.38 -24.97 4.36
C CYS A 47 -33.90 -25.38 4.44
N PRO A 48 -32.98 -24.74 3.70
CA PRO A 48 -31.54 -25.02 3.78
C PRO A 48 -30.90 -24.78 5.16
N CYS A 49 -31.54 -23.96 6.02
CA CYS A 49 -30.98 -23.60 7.33
C CYS A 49 -31.44 -24.50 8.48
N CYS A 50 -32.71 -24.92 8.48
CA CYS A 50 -33.31 -25.65 9.60
C CYS A 50 -34.04 -26.93 9.20
N SER A 51 -34.04 -27.29 7.91
CA SER A 51 -34.69 -28.47 7.35
C SER A 51 -36.21 -28.56 7.59
N HIS A 52 -36.86 -27.45 7.95
CA HIS A 52 -38.31 -27.37 8.02
C HIS A 52 -38.93 -27.57 6.62
N TYR A 53 -40.00 -28.37 6.52
CA TYR A 53 -40.70 -28.57 5.25
C TYR A 53 -41.16 -27.23 4.68
N LEU A 54 -40.82 -26.97 3.42
CA LEU A 54 -41.03 -25.67 2.79
C LEU A 54 -41.38 -25.85 1.31
N THR A 55 -42.35 -25.06 0.83
CA THR A 55 -42.72 -24.97 -0.58
C THR A 55 -42.63 -23.53 -1.10
N THR A 56 -42.63 -23.34 -2.42
CA THR A 56 -42.54 -22.00 -3.04
C THR A 56 -43.69 -21.07 -2.68
N SER A 57 -44.86 -21.62 -2.32
CA SER A 57 -46.01 -20.87 -1.79
C SER A 57 -45.81 -20.26 -0.41
N GLN A 58 -44.76 -20.66 0.31
CA GLN A 58 -44.41 -20.19 1.65
C GLN A 58 -43.22 -19.22 1.63
N LEU A 59 -43.00 -18.56 0.49
CA LEU A 59 -41.98 -17.54 0.28
C LEU A 59 -42.65 -16.16 0.19
N TYR A 60 -42.12 -15.21 0.96
CA TYR A 60 -42.67 -13.85 1.05
C TYR A 60 -41.57 -12.82 0.76
N PRO A 61 -41.79 -11.83 -0.11
CA PRO A 61 -40.80 -10.78 -0.34
C PRO A 61 -40.44 -10.03 0.95
N ASN A 62 -39.16 -9.83 1.21
CA ASN A 62 -38.64 -9.12 2.37
C ASN A 62 -38.16 -7.71 1.97
N PHE A 63 -39.12 -6.82 1.70
CA PHE A 63 -38.84 -5.45 1.27
C PHE A 63 -38.03 -4.63 2.27
N LEU A 64 -38.16 -4.92 3.57
CA LEU A 64 -37.40 -4.24 4.61
C LEU A 64 -35.92 -4.59 4.52
N LEU A 65 -35.60 -5.89 4.39
CA LEU A 65 -34.23 -6.35 4.23
C LEU A 65 -33.63 -5.79 2.93
N ASP A 66 -34.35 -5.83 1.81
CA ASP A 66 -33.89 -5.20 0.55
C ASP A 66 -33.59 -3.71 0.70
N LYS A 67 -34.45 -2.97 1.42
CA LYS A 67 -34.25 -1.54 1.67
C LYS A 67 -33.04 -1.28 2.56
N LEU A 68 -32.78 -2.14 3.54
CA LEU A 68 -31.59 -2.05 4.39
C LEU A 68 -30.33 -2.36 3.59
N LEU A 69 -30.31 -3.45 2.83
CA LEU A 69 -29.17 -3.85 2.00
C LEU A 69 -28.75 -2.76 1.00
N LYS A 70 -29.73 -2.12 0.35
CA LYS A 70 -29.51 -0.98 -0.55
C LYS A 70 -28.90 0.24 0.16
N LYS A 71 -29.34 0.53 1.40
CA LYS A 71 -28.80 1.64 2.20
C LYS A 71 -27.41 1.34 2.77
N THR A 72 -27.14 0.08 3.12
CA THR A 72 -25.84 -0.35 3.63
C THR A 72 -24.77 -0.29 2.54
N SER A 73 -25.09 -0.68 1.30
CA SER A 73 -24.18 -0.50 0.15
C SER A 73 -23.79 0.98 -0.07
N ALA A 74 -24.76 1.90 -0.02
CA ALA A 74 -24.49 3.34 -0.12
C ALA A 74 -23.67 3.91 1.04
N ARG A 75 -23.77 3.32 2.25
CA ARG A 75 -23.00 3.75 3.43
C ARG A 75 -21.63 3.07 3.54
N GLN A 76 -21.45 1.83 3.08
CA GLN A 76 -20.18 1.11 3.16
C GLN A 76 -19.14 1.66 2.17
N ILE A 77 -19.56 2.15 0.99
CA ILE A 77 -18.68 2.84 0.03
C ILE A 77 -18.03 4.09 0.67
N SER A 78 -18.70 4.72 1.65
CA SER A 78 -18.21 5.96 2.28
C SER A 78 -17.11 5.77 3.33
N LYS A 79 -16.87 4.56 3.87
CA LYS A 79 -15.97 4.39 5.05
C LYS A 79 -14.69 3.60 4.79
N THR A 80 -14.58 2.88 3.68
CA THR A 80 -13.37 2.11 3.30
C THR A 80 -12.61 2.71 2.13
N ALA A 81 -13.20 3.68 1.44
CA ALA A 81 -12.63 4.35 0.28
C ALA A 81 -11.58 5.40 0.70
N SER A 82 -10.46 5.45 -0.01
CA SER A 82 -9.50 6.57 0.05
C SER A 82 -10.23 7.91 -0.16
N PRO A 83 -9.76 9.03 0.42
CA PRO A 83 -10.33 10.36 0.14
C PRO A 83 -10.49 10.67 -1.36
N VAL A 84 -9.61 10.09 -2.20
CA VAL A 84 -9.69 10.20 -3.67
C VAL A 84 -10.87 9.42 -4.24
N GLU A 85 -11.17 8.24 -3.71
CA GLU A 85 -12.31 7.43 -4.14
C GLU A 85 -13.64 8.01 -3.65
N GLN A 86 -13.67 8.57 -2.45
CA GLN A 86 -14.82 9.32 -1.94
C GLN A 86 -15.11 10.55 -2.83
N PHE A 87 -14.07 11.27 -3.22
CA PHE A 87 -14.17 12.41 -4.13
C PHE A 87 -14.63 11.99 -5.53
N ARG A 88 -14.06 10.91 -6.10
CA ARG A 88 -14.47 10.35 -7.40
C ARG A 88 -15.95 9.96 -7.41
N HIS A 89 -16.41 9.28 -6.38
CA HIS A 89 -17.80 8.88 -6.26
C HIS A 89 -18.75 10.09 -6.10
N SER A 90 -18.30 11.14 -5.42
CA SER A 90 -19.07 12.39 -5.29
C SER A 90 -19.21 13.12 -6.63
N LEU A 91 -18.20 13.04 -7.51
CA LEU A 91 -18.28 13.55 -8.88
C LEU A 91 -19.21 12.70 -9.76
N GLU A 92 -19.16 11.37 -9.64
CA GLU A 92 -20.03 10.44 -10.37
C GLU A 92 -21.51 10.58 -9.98
N GLN A 93 -21.80 11.03 -8.76
CA GLN A 93 -23.15 11.30 -8.28
C GLN A 93 -23.71 12.68 -8.66
N GLY A 94 -22.98 13.47 -9.44
CA GLY A 94 -23.48 14.73 -10.00
C GLY A 94 -23.34 15.94 -9.07
N CYS A 95 -22.28 16.01 -8.27
CA CYS A 95 -21.93 17.24 -7.56
C CYS A 95 -21.67 18.38 -8.57
N GLU A 96 -22.42 19.47 -8.47
CA GLU A 96 -22.13 20.71 -9.22
C GLU A 96 -20.83 21.32 -8.68
N VAL A 97 -19.77 21.28 -9.48
CA VAL A 97 -18.49 21.94 -9.21
C VAL A 97 -18.22 22.94 -10.32
N SER A 98 -17.91 24.18 -9.98
CA SER A 98 -17.58 25.18 -10.98
C SER A 98 -16.19 24.93 -11.57
N ILE A 99 -15.98 25.31 -12.82
CA ILE A 99 -14.67 25.21 -13.49
C ILE A 99 -13.58 25.94 -12.68
N LYS A 100 -13.92 27.07 -12.06
CA LYS A 100 -12.98 27.84 -11.23
C LYS A 100 -12.51 27.08 -9.99
N GLU A 101 -13.39 26.33 -9.34
CA GLU A 101 -13.03 25.51 -8.18
C GLU A 101 -12.14 24.33 -8.61
N LEU A 102 -12.43 23.75 -9.78
CA LEU A 102 -11.59 22.70 -10.35
C LEU A 102 -10.19 23.20 -10.70
N ASP A 103 -10.08 24.36 -11.33
CA ASP A 103 -8.79 25.00 -11.67
C ASP A 103 -7.97 25.33 -10.42
N ALA A 104 -8.64 25.79 -9.35
CA ALA A 104 -7.99 26.05 -8.07
C ALA A 104 -7.45 24.75 -7.45
N LEU A 105 -8.24 23.67 -7.46
CA LEU A 105 -7.81 22.36 -6.96
C LEU A 105 -6.61 21.83 -7.75
N LEU A 106 -6.68 21.89 -9.10
CA LEU A 106 -5.60 21.45 -9.97
C LEU A 106 -4.31 22.24 -9.74
N SER A 107 -4.42 23.55 -9.51
CA SER A 107 -3.29 24.42 -9.20
C SER A 107 -2.64 24.03 -7.87
N MET A 108 -3.44 23.83 -6.81
CA MET A 108 -2.95 23.39 -5.50
C MET A 108 -2.27 22.01 -5.57
N LEU A 109 -2.85 21.06 -6.31
CA LEU A 109 -2.28 19.72 -6.49
C LEU A 109 -0.98 19.76 -7.29
N SER A 110 -0.93 20.57 -8.35
CA SER A 110 0.26 20.75 -9.17
C SER A 110 1.40 21.37 -8.37
N GLU A 111 1.11 22.37 -7.55
CA GLU A 111 2.09 23.00 -6.67
C GLU A 111 2.60 22.01 -5.59
N LYS A 112 1.68 21.26 -4.97
CA LYS A 112 2.05 20.23 -3.98
C LYS A 112 2.92 19.13 -4.61
N LYS A 113 2.58 18.68 -5.82
CA LYS A 113 3.37 17.71 -6.58
C LYS A 113 4.78 18.26 -6.85
N ARG A 114 4.88 19.46 -7.40
CA ARG A 114 6.17 20.12 -7.70
C ARG A 114 7.04 20.22 -6.45
N LYS A 115 6.45 20.59 -5.31
CA LYS A 115 7.18 20.70 -4.04
C LYS A 115 7.73 19.35 -3.58
N LEU A 116 6.95 18.28 -3.64
CA LEU A 116 7.40 16.94 -3.26
C LEU A 116 8.52 16.42 -4.17
N GLU A 117 8.38 16.62 -5.49
CA GLU A 117 9.41 16.27 -6.47
C GLU A 117 10.72 17.04 -6.21
N GLN A 118 10.61 18.32 -5.87
CA GLN A 118 11.77 19.15 -5.50
C GLN A 118 12.44 18.65 -4.21
N GLU A 119 11.66 18.39 -3.15
CA GLU A 119 12.19 17.86 -1.87
C GLU A 119 12.83 16.48 -2.04
N GLU A 120 12.32 15.64 -2.95
CA GLU A 120 12.93 14.36 -3.31
C GLU A 120 14.24 14.56 -4.07
N ALA A 121 14.27 15.44 -5.08
CA ALA A 121 15.48 15.74 -5.84
C ALA A 121 16.59 16.33 -4.95
N GLU A 122 16.25 17.24 -4.05
CA GLU A 122 17.19 17.84 -3.08
C GLU A 122 17.79 16.78 -2.15
N ARG A 123 16.96 15.87 -1.60
CA ARG A 123 17.45 14.75 -0.78
C ARG A 123 18.37 13.82 -1.55
N ASN A 124 18.03 13.49 -2.80
CA ASN A 124 18.86 12.64 -3.65
C ASN A 124 20.22 13.28 -3.95
N MET A 125 20.24 14.59 -4.21
CA MET A 125 21.48 15.33 -4.44
C MET A 125 22.33 15.42 -3.17
N GLN A 126 21.70 15.57 -1.99
CA GLN A 126 22.43 15.58 -0.72
C GLN A 126 23.12 14.22 -0.46
N ILE A 127 22.43 13.11 -0.69
CA ILE A 127 23.01 11.77 -0.56
C ILE A 127 24.21 11.60 -1.49
N LEU A 128 24.09 12.05 -2.75
CA LEU A 128 25.18 11.99 -3.72
C LEU A 128 26.38 12.84 -3.26
N LEU A 129 26.14 14.04 -2.74
CA LEU A 129 27.18 14.92 -2.22
C LEU A 129 27.92 14.26 -1.05
N ASP A 130 27.18 13.70 -0.09
CA ASP A 130 27.76 13.04 1.09
C ASP A 130 28.61 11.83 0.67
N PHE A 131 28.13 11.03 -0.28
CA PHE A 131 28.89 9.92 -0.85
C PHE A 131 30.20 10.39 -1.48
N LEU A 132 30.16 11.44 -2.32
CA LEU A 132 31.35 11.98 -2.98
C LEU A 132 32.34 12.58 -1.98
N GLN A 133 31.86 13.23 -0.92
CA GLN A 133 32.71 13.74 0.15
C GLN A 133 33.40 12.61 0.91
N MET A 134 32.67 11.56 1.25
CA MET A 134 33.23 10.39 1.94
C MET A 134 34.25 9.66 1.06
N LEU A 135 33.95 9.46 -0.22
CA LEU A 135 34.88 8.88 -1.19
C LEU A 135 36.14 9.73 -1.34
N ARG A 136 35.99 11.06 -1.47
CA ARG A 136 37.13 11.98 -1.53
C ARG A 136 38.00 11.86 -0.28
N LYS A 137 37.41 11.85 0.91
CA LYS A 137 38.15 11.71 2.16
C LYS A 137 38.94 10.40 2.17
N GLN A 138 38.30 9.29 1.85
CA GLN A 138 38.96 7.98 1.76
C GLN A 138 40.17 8.03 0.80
N LYS A 139 40.03 8.64 -0.38
CA LYS A 139 41.14 8.76 -1.33
C LYS A 139 42.27 9.66 -0.86
N VAL A 140 41.97 10.69 -0.09
CA VAL A 140 43.01 11.52 0.55
C VAL A 140 43.74 10.73 1.64
N ASP A 141 43.02 9.96 2.44
CA ASP A 141 43.62 9.14 3.50
C ASP A 141 44.53 8.05 2.90
N GLU A 142 44.06 7.32 1.86
CA GLU A 142 44.87 6.36 1.10
C GLU A 142 46.14 7.02 0.51
N LEU A 143 46.02 8.24 -0.04
CA LEU A 143 47.18 8.97 -0.58
C LEU A 143 48.21 9.30 0.52
N ASN A 144 47.74 9.73 1.69
CA ASN A 144 48.62 10.06 2.81
C ASN A 144 49.36 8.82 3.33
N GLU A 145 48.71 7.66 3.39
CA GLU A 145 49.37 6.39 3.75
C GLU A 145 50.50 6.06 2.77
N VAL A 146 50.21 6.09 1.47
CA VAL A 146 51.24 5.85 0.43
C VAL A 146 52.38 6.86 0.52
N GLN A 147 52.08 8.13 0.82
CA GLN A 147 53.11 9.16 1.01
C GLN A 147 54.01 8.86 2.22
N HIS A 148 53.44 8.39 3.33
CA HIS A 148 54.23 7.97 4.49
C HIS A 148 55.10 6.77 4.16
N ASP A 149 54.56 5.76 3.48
CA ASP A 149 55.33 4.58 3.06
C ASP A 149 56.52 4.95 2.17
N LEU A 150 56.29 5.84 1.20
CA LEU A 150 57.36 6.37 0.34
C LEU A 150 58.44 7.11 1.14
N GLN A 151 58.04 7.82 2.20
CA GLN A 151 58.99 8.51 3.08
C GLN A 151 59.84 7.52 3.88
N TYR A 152 59.25 6.45 4.43
CA TYR A 152 60.01 5.40 5.12
C TYR A 152 61.00 4.69 4.17
N ILE A 153 60.54 4.32 2.97
CA ILE A 153 61.41 3.68 1.96
C ILE A 153 62.58 4.62 1.59
N LYS A 154 62.33 5.92 1.46
CA LYS A 154 63.38 6.91 1.19
C LYS A 154 64.41 6.97 2.31
N GLU A 155 63.99 6.92 3.57
CA GLU A 155 64.88 6.91 4.73
C GLU A 155 65.74 5.65 4.78
N ASP A 156 65.13 4.49 4.52
CA ASP A 156 65.83 3.20 4.46
C ASP A 156 66.88 3.17 3.34
N LEU A 157 66.51 3.64 2.13
CA LEU A 157 67.46 3.75 1.01
C LEU A 157 68.66 4.63 1.38
N ASN A 158 68.43 5.77 2.02
CA ASN A 158 69.50 6.66 2.49
C ASN A 158 70.37 6.00 3.58
N SER A 159 69.77 5.20 4.46
CA SER A 159 70.48 4.46 5.51
C SER A 159 71.40 3.39 4.90
N VAL A 160 70.86 2.59 3.98
CA VAL A 160 71.60 1.54 3.27
C VAL A 160 72.73 2.13 2.44
N GLU A 161 72.47 3.24 1.72
CA GLU A 161 73.49 3.90 0.90
C GLU A 161 74.66 4.43 1.74
N ARG A 162 74.36 5.04 2.89
CA ARG A 162 75.41 5.46 3.84
C ARG A 162 76.25 4.28 4.33
N HIS A 163 75.59 3.20 4.76
CA HIS A 163 76.29 2.01 5.22
C HIS A 163 77.17 1.38 4.13
N ARG A 164 76.67 1.35 2.88
CA ARG A 164 77.41 0.88 1.71
C ARG A 164 78.69 1.70 1.49
N ILE A 165 78.62 3.03 1.56
CA ILE A 165 79.77 3.93 1.43
C ILE A 165 80.80 3.68 2.54
N ASP A 166 80.35 3.51 3.78
CA ASP A 166 81.24 3.26 4.91
C ASP A 166 82.00 1.93 4.78
N LEU A 167 81.33 0.87 4.30
CA LEU A 167 81.97 -0.42 4.00
C LEU A 167 83.05 -0.30 2.90
N TYR A 168 82.79 0.48 1.83
CA TYR A 168 83.81 0.74 0.81
C TYR A 168 85.04 1.45 1.40
N ARG A 169 84.82 2.47 2.22
CA ARG A 169 85.91 3.22 2.88
C ARG A 169 86.72 2.39 3.87
N ALA A 170 86.12 1.38 4.49
CA ALA A 170 86.82 0.49 5.41
C ALA A 170 87.70 -0.54 4.67
N ARG A 171 87.33 -0.93 3.45
CA ARG A 171 88.09 -1.87 2.61
C ARG A 171 89.35 -1.25 1.98
N ASP A 172 89.30 0.04 1.68
CA ASP A 172 90.39 0.77 1.03
C ASP A 172 91.43 1.36 2.03
N ARG A 173 91.33 1.02 3.32
CA ARG A 173 92.31 1.33 4.39
C ARG A 173 93.09 0.09 4.77
#